data_AF-A0A268R002-F1
#
_entry.id   AF-A0A268R002-F1
#
_cell.length_a   1.000
_cell.length_b   1.000
_cell.length_c   1.000
_cell.angle_alpha   90.00
_cell.angle_beta   90.00
_cell.angle_gamma   90.00
#
_symmetry.space_group_name_H-M   'P 1'
#
loop_
_entity.id
_entity.type
_entity.pdbx_description
1 polymer ?
#
loop_
_entity_poly.entity_id
_entity_poly.type
_entity_poly.pdbx_seq_one_letter_code
_entity_poly.pdbx_strand_id
1 'polypeptide(L)' 'TANESILLPRFDLEEVLNTIKNEQPSVFPGVPTMYVAITNHPRAEEFGIDSIETCNSGSAPMPVELLRDFERKTGAKILE' A
#
# COMPACT_ATOMS: atom_id res chain seq x y z
N THR A 1 -7.69 21.18 -7.19
CA THR A 1 -7.64 20.21 -6.08
C THR A 1 -6.24 20.25 -5.53
N ALA A 2 -6.08 20.51 -4.24
CA ALA A 2 -4.76 20.43 -3.59
C ALA A 2 -4.50 18.95 -3.25
N ASN A 3 -3.27 18.50 -3.48
CA ASN A 3 -2.83 17.16 -3.08
C ASN A 3 -1.92 17.32 -1.86
N GLU A 4 -2.03 16.40 -0.92
CA GLU A 4 -1.13 16.26 0.21
C GLU A 4 -0.13 15.12 -0.06
N SER A 5 1.09 15.26 0.42
CA SER A 5 2.13 14.24 0.28
C SER A 5 2.70 13.89 1.63
N ILE A 6 2.57 12.61 1.99
CA ILE A 6 3.08 12.07 3.24
C ILE A 6 4.42 11.40 2.94
N LEU A 7 5.49 11.87 3.57
CA LEU A 7 6.84 11.41 3.33
C LEU A 7 7.40 10.74 4.58
N LEU A 8 7.72 9.46 4.47
CA LEU A 8 8.45 8.72 5.50
C LEU A 8 9.93 8.62 5.11
N PRO A 9 10.87 8.73 6.06
CA PRO A 9 12.30 8.78 5.76
C PRO A 9 12.84 7.46 5.20
N ARG A 10 12.16 6.36 5.49
CA ARG A 10 12.47 5.00 5.05
C ARG A 10 11.20 4.15 5.11
N PHE A 11 11.26 2.97 4.51
CA PHE A 11 10.22 1.98 4.71
C PHE A 11 10.40 1.30 6.07
N ASP A 12 9.40 1.46 6.92
CA ASP A 12 9.20 0.74 8.17
C ASP A 12 7.74 0.31 8.21
N LEU A 13 7.48 -1.00 8.27
CA LEU A 13 6.14 -1.54 8.04
C LEU A 13 5.12 -1.00 9.07
N GLU A 14 5.51 -0.95 10.34
CA GLU A 14 4.62 -0.47 11.41
C GLU A 14 4.37 1.03 11.29
N GLU A 15 5.41 1.82 10.97
CA GLU A 15 5.25 3.26 10.74
C GLU A 15 4.29 3.51 9.57
N VAL A 16 4.49 2.81 8.44
CA VAL A 16 3.63 2.89 7.26
C VAL A 16 2.18 2.54 7.60
N LEU A 17 1.93 1.43 8.29
CA LEU A 17 0.58 1.01 8.65
C LEU A 17 -0.10 2.01 9.59
N ASN A 18 0.62 2.55 10.58
CA ASN A 18 0.09 3.61 11.44
C ASN A 18 -0.18 4.90 10.67
N THR A 19 0.67 5.27 9.72
CA THR A 19 0.44 6.42 8.83
C THR A 19 -0.80 6.21 7.97
N ILE A 20 -0.98 5.03 7.36
CA ILE A 20 -2.18 4.72 6.59
C ILE A 20 -3.43 4.87 7.47
N LYS A 21 -3.39 4.34 8.69
CA LYS A 21 -4.49 4.45 9.64
C LYS A 21 -4.86 5.89 9.99
N ASN A 22 -3.87 6.77 10.18
CA ASN A 22 -4.09 8.14 10.62
C ASN A 22 -4.46 9.07 9.46
N GLU A 23 -3.79 8.92 8.32
CA GLU A 23 -3.86 9.86 7.21
C GLU A 23 -4.76 9.40 6.05
N GLN A 24 -5.09 8.10 6.00
CA GLN A 24 -5.98 7.49 5.00
C GLN A 24 -5.60 7.88 3.55
N PRO A 25 -4.36 7.59 3.11
CA PRO A 25 -3.91 7.97 1.77
C PRO A 25 -4.66 7.17 0.70
N SER A 26 -5.02 7.84 -0.40
CA SER A 26 -5.65 7.21 -1.57
C SER A 26 -4.66 6.65 -2.59
N VAL A 27 -3.39 7.02 -2.50
CA VAL A 27 -2.32 6.58 -3.41
C VAL A 27 -1.13 6.08 -2.61
N PHE A 28 -0.64 4.88 -2.93
CA PHE A 28 0.56 4.31 -2.33
C PHE A 28 1.56 3.85 -3.40
N PRO A 29 2.62 4.62 -3.69
CA PRO A 29 3.70 4.18 -4.56
C PRO A 29 4.67 3.27 -3.79
N GLY A 30 5.14 2.19 -4.43
CA GLY A 30 6.02 1.23 -3.78
C GLY A 30 6.69 0.24 -4.73
N VAL A 31 7.58 -0.58 -4.17
CA VAL A 31 8.18 -1.73 -4.86
C VAL A 31 7.51 -3.03 -4.41
N PRO A 32 7.56 -4.14 -5.18
CA PRO A 32 6.87 -5.39 -4.84
C PRO A 32 7.04 -5.89 -3.40
N THR A 33 8.23 -5.75 -2.83
CA THR A 33 8.52 -6.20 -1.46
C THR A 33 7.72 -5.43 -0.39
N MET A 34 7.37 -4.17 -0.63
CA MET A 34 6.53 -3.39 0.28
C MET A 34 5.09 -3.91 0.28
N TYR A 35 4.56 -4.21 -0.91
CA TYR A 35 3.22 -4.79 -1.05
C TYR A 35 3.15 -6.19 -0.41
N VAL A 36 4.19 -7.02 -0.56
CA VAL A 36 4.30 -8.29 0.18
C VAL A 36 4.18 -8.07 1.68
N ALA A 37 4.94 -7.11 2.21
CA ALA A 37 4.98 -6.84 3.65
C ALA A 37 3.61 -6.37 4.18
N ILE A 38 2.94 -5.47 3.48
CA ILE A 38 1.60 -4.97 3.85
C ILE A 38 0.57 -6.09 3.73
N THR A 39 0.52 -6.81 2.60
CA THR A 39 -0.45 -7.90 2.37
C THR A 39 -0.31 -9.02 3.41
N ASN A 40 0.92 -9.37 3.79
CA ASN A 40 1.17 -10.46 4.73
C ASN A 40 1.06 -10.05 6.20
N HIS A 41 0.89 -8.76 6.50
CA HIS A 41 0.71 -8.32 7.88
C HIS A 41 -0.62 -8.89 8.44
N PRO A 42 -0.61 -9.61 9.57
CA PRO A 42 -1.78 -10.33 10.05
C PRO A 42 -2.94 -9.41 10.44
N ARG A 43 -2.64 -8.14 10.73
CA ARG A 43 -3.61 -7.11 11.13
C ARG A 43 -3.75 -5.99 10.10
N ALA A 44 -3.29 -6.19 8.86
CA ALA A 44 -3.23 -5.12 7.85
C ALA A 44 -4.58 -4.39 7.68
N GLU A 45 -5.69 -5.13 7.63
CA GLU A 45 -7.05 -4.57 7.48
C GLU A 45 -7.47 -3.67 8.66
N GLU A 46 -6.95 -3.91 9.87
CA GLU A 46 -7.24 -3.05 11.04
C GLU A 46 -6.60 -1.65 10.95
N PHE A 47 -5.68 -1.46 10.00
CA PHE A 47 -5.04 -0.17 9.73
C PHE A 47 -5.74 0.61 8.60
N GLY A 48 -6.83 0.10 8.02
CA GLY A 48 -7.57 0.81 6.98
C GLY A 48 -6.82 0.90 5.65
N ILE A 49 -6.15 -0.19 5.25
CA ILE A 49 -5.44 -0.29 3.97
C ILE A 49 -6.36 -0.21 2.75
N ASP A 50 -7.68 -0.32 2.96
CA ASP A 50 -8.72 -0.08 1.97
C ASP A 50 -8.91 1.41 1.61
N SER A 51 -8.23 2.32 2.31
CA SER A 51 -8.13 3.72 1.88
C SER A 51 -7.38 3.87 0.56
N ILE A 52 -6.51 2.90 0.22
CA ILE A 52 -5.66 2.95 -0.96
C ILE A 52 -6.49 2.56 -2.18
N GLU A 53 -6.65 3.50 -3.11
CA GLU A 53 -7.41 3.29 -4.35
C GLU A 53 -6.50 2.99 -5.54
N THR A 54 -5.28 3.53 -5.52
CA THR A 54 -4.32 3.41 -6.62
C THR A 54 -2.91 3.09 -6.11
N CYS A 55 -2.27 2.14 -6.77
CA CYS A 55 -0.90 1.74 -6.49
C CYS A 55 -0.04 1.84 -7.75
N ASN A 56 1.22 2.24 -7.60
CA ASN A 56 2.21 2.15 -8.66
C ASN A 56 3.33 1.22 -8.18
N SER A 57 3.55 0.12 -8.89
CA SER A 57 4.62 -0.83 -8.59
C SER A 57 5.80 -0.65 -9.53
N GLY A 58 6.94 -0.20 -9.00
CA GLY A 58 8.17 -0.02 -9.78
C GLY A 58 9.25 -1.07 -9.52
N SER A 59 10.35 -0.97 -10.27
CA SER A 59 11.64 -1.68 -10.06
C SER A 59 11.68 -3.19 -10.32
N ALA A 60 10.55 -3.90 -10.28
CA ALA A 60 10.47 -5.32 -10.64
C ALA A 60 9.02 -5.72 -10.99
N PRO A 61 8.82 -6.80 -11.77
CA PRO A 61 7.49 -7.34 -12.04
C PRO A 61 6.78 -7.77 -10.75
N MET A 62 5.49 -7.46 -10.64
CA MET A 62 4.66 -7.92 -9.52
C MET A 62 4.18 -9.36 -9.77
N PRO A 63 4.38 -10.32 -8.83
CA PRO A 63 3.73 -11.62 -8.94
C PRO A 63 2.20 -11.48 -8.98
N VAL A 64 1.55 -12.15 -9.94
CA VAL A 64 0.09 -12.04 -10.16
C VAL A 64 -0.72 -12.38 -8.91
N GLU A 65 -0.26 -13.36 -8.13
CA GLU A 65 -0.94 -13.77 -6.89
C GLU A 65 -0.89 -12.66 -5.84
N LEU A 66 0.26 -12.01 -5.69
CA LEU A 66 0.42 -10.87 -4.78
C LEU A 66 -0.46 -9.70 -5.20
N LEU A 67 -0.53 -9.41 -6.51
CA LEU A 67 -1.40 -8.36 -7.05
C LEU A 67 -2.86 -8.65 -6.68
N ARG A 68 -3.36 -9.86 -6.96
CA ARG A 68 -4.74 -10.25 -6.64
C ARG A 68 -5.06 -10.19 -5.16
N ASP A 69 -4.14 -10.64 -4.31
CA ASP A 69 -4.33 -10.61 -2.86
C ASP A 69 -4.34 -9.17 -2.32
N PHE A 70 -3.47 -8.30 -2.85
CA PHE A 70 -3.44 -6.89 -2.49
C PHE A 70 -4.71 -6.16 -2.95
N GLU A 71 -5.13 -6.35 -4.19
CA GLU A 71 -6.39 -5.79 -4.73
C GLU A 71 -7.61 -6.29 -3.93
N ARG A 72 -7.63 -7.56 -3.53
CA ARG A 72 -8.72 -8.11 -2.70
C ARG A 72 -8.82 -7.44 -1.34
N LYS A 73 -7.68 -7.13 -0.70
CA LYS A 73 -7.63 -6.53 0.64
C LYS A 73 -7.87 -5.02 0.65
N THR A 74 -7.45 -4.33 -0.40
CA THR A 74 -7.49 -2.86 -0.46
C THR A 74 -8.58 -2.32 -1.37
N GLY A 75 -9.06 -3.09 -2.35
CA GLY A 75 -9.89 -2.58 -3.43
C GLY A 75 -9.14 -1.70 -4.44
N ALA A 76 -7.82 -1.50 -4.24
CA ALA A 76 -7.00 -0.71 -5.13
C ALA A 76 -6.92 -1.31 -6.53
N LYS A 77 -6.72 -0.46 -7.54
CA LYS A 77 -6.24 -0.90 -8.85
C LYS A 77 -4.73 -0.72 -8.92
N ILE A 78 -4.01 -1.79 -9.23
CA ILE A 78 -2.56 -1.68 -9.47
C ILE A 78 -2.34 -1.20 -10.90
N LEU A 79 -1.61 -0.09 -11.03
CA LEU A 79 -1.12 0.42 -12.31
C LEU A 79 0.35 0.00 -12.44
N GLU A 80 0.66 -0.75 -13.51
CA GLU A 80 2.03 -1.11 -13.92
C GLU A 80 2.55 -0.18 -15.03
#